data_AF-A0A7C0U9B8-F1
#
_entry.id   AF-A0A7C0U9B8-F1
#
_cell.length_a   1.000
_cell.length_b   1.000
_cell.length_c   1.000
_cell.angle_alpha   90.00
_cell.angle_beta   90.00
_cell.angle_gamma   90.00
#
_symmetry.space_group_name_H-M   'P 1'
#
loop_
_entity.id
_entity.type
_entity.pdbx_description
1 polymer ?
#
loop_
_entity_poly.entity_id
_entity_poly.type
_entity_poly.pdbx_seq_one_letter_code
_entity_poly.pdbx_strand_id
1 'polypeptide(L)'
;AWKHVKARYLMDAIAMSAWRTGDPGVVFFDNLNKRNVLLKAKGPIRATNPCGEEPLYEYESCNLGSINLYAHFKEDEMGNKEFDWEELKKTIRIATQFLDNVIDVNKFPLEKIEKATKASRKIGLGMMGLADTLFAMKIPYNSEEGFELMRRIAEFITFHAMLKSSELAKERGVFPLYEQSAYPDDLPIEGYYQKEIWTQDWNKVVEAIKANGIRNAEVTTIAPTGSLSMLCDVSSGIEPQYALVFEKVVTIGSFYYTDLEFQHQLKLNGLYEDYILKKIKENGGSVQGLKEIPEEMRRVFVTALDIPWWDHVRAQAEIGKWICAATSKTINMPNWVAPEDIKNAFLLAYKLGCKGITVYRDGSKAKQVLYSPPAEVRNRQKEVMRLIKNKTLEIMKKFGIEVPQFWNYEEEIPRGKLKKVEKNRCPECGSSRLVEESGCLKCLDCGWSVCTIA
;
A
#
# COMPACT_ATOMS: atom_id res chain seq x y z
N ALA A 1 -24.00 9.25 28.12
CA ALA A 1 -24.07 10.71 28.07
C ALA A 1 -23.24 11.20 26.88
N TRP A 2 -23.77 12.14 26.09
CA TRP A 2 -23.02 12.76 24.99
C TRP A 2 -22.13 13.89 25.54
N LYS A 3 -20.97 14.14 24.90
CA LYS A 3 -20.03 15.21 25.29
C LYS A 3 -19.54 15.96 24.05
N HIS A 4 -19.44 17.29 24.16
CA HIS A 4 -18.76 18.12 23.17
C HIS A 4 -17.25 18.16 23.45
N VAL A 5 -16.44 17.98 22.41
CA VAL A 5 -14.98 18.03 22.49
C VAL A 5 -14.43 18.85 21.33
N LYS A 6 -13.25 19.44 21.50
CA LYS A 6 -12.57 20.16 20.42
C LYS A 6 -12.14 19.15 19.35
N ALA A 7 -12.49 19.38 18.09
CA ALA A 7 -12.11 18.48 16.99
C ALA A 7 -10.60 18.26 16.89
N ARG A 8 -9.79 19.31 17.10
CA ARG A 8 -8.32 19.21 17.13
C ARG A 8 -7.83 18.21 18.17
N TYR A 9 -8.41 18.24 19.38
CA TYR A 9 -8.04 17.30 20.44
C TYR A 9 -8.27 15.84 20.04
N LEU A 10 -9.38 15.53 19.38
CA LEU A 10 -9.62 14.16 18.87
C LEU A 10 -8.61 13.77 17.79
N MET A 11 -8.33 14.67 16.86
CA MET A 11 -7.34 14.42 15.81
C MET A 11 -5.93 14.18 16.39
N ASP A 12 -5.52 15.02 17.34
CA ASP A 12 -4.23 14.87 18.03
C ASP A 12 -4.17 13.57 18.83
N ALA A 13 -5.28 13.15 19.45
CA ALA A 13 -5.36 11.87 20.16
C ALA A 13 -5.25 10.65 19.22
N ILE A 14 -5.90 10.71 18.05
CA ILE A 14 -5.79 9.66 17.02
C ILE A 14 -4.34 9.56 16.52
N ALA A 15 -3.73 10.70 16.17
CA ALA A 15 -2.35 10.75 15.73
C ALA A 15 -1.37 10.26 16.80
N MET A 16 -1.56 10.65 18.07
CA MET A 16 -0.76 10.17 19.19
C MET A 16 -0.93 8.67 19.42
N SER A 17 -2.13 8.12 19.28
CA SER A 17 -2.36 6.67 19.37
C SER A 17 -1.60 5.93 18.27
N ALA A 18 -1.79 6.35 17.00
CA ALA A 18 -1.11 5.75 15.86
C ALA A 18 0.42 5.88 15.97
N TRP A 19 0.90 7.01 16.48
CA TRP A 19 2.31 7.18 16.85
C TRP A 19 2.71 6.11 17.89
N ARG A 20 2.01 5.96 19.00
CA ARG A 20 2.43 5.04 20.07
C ARG A 20 2.38 3.56 19.68
N THR A 21 1.35 3.14 18.96
CA THR A 21 1.01 1.72 18.81
C THR A 21 1.00 1.23 17.36
N GLY A 22 1.12 2.14 16.39
CA GLY A 22 0.88 1.85 14.97
C GLY A 22 -0.61 1.79 14.61
N ASP A 23 -1.50 2.06 15.57
CA ASP A 23 -2.95 1.94 15.44
C ASP A 23 -3.67 3.13 16.14
N PRO A 24 -4.80 3.62 15.60
CA PRO A 24 -5.56 3.07 14.47
C PRO A 24 -5.08 3.61 13.11
N GLY A 25 -5.32 2.84 12.05
CA GLY A 25 -5.45 3.40 10.70
C GLY A 25 -6.69 4.30 10.59
N VAL A 26 -6.74 5.15 9.56
CA VAL A 26 -7.84 6.10 9.35
C VAL A 26 -8.52 5.84 8.01
N VAL A 27 -9.85 5.78 8.02
CA VAL A 27 -10.70 5.72 6.82
C VAL A 27 -11.42 7.05 6.65
N PHE A 28 -11.37 7.61 5.44
CA PHE A 28 -11.94 8.91 5.11
C PHE A 28 -13.31 8.72 4.47
N PHE A 29 -14.36 8.79 5.28
CA PHE A 29 -15.73 8.43 4.89
C PHE A 29 -16.24 9.15 3.63
N ASP A 30 -15.93 10.44 3.48
CA ASP A 30 -16.32 11.23 2.30
C ASP A 30 -15.59 10.74 1.04
N ASN A 31 -14.26 10.56 1.12
CA ASN A 31 -13.46 10.07 -0.01
C ASN A 31 -13.85 8.64 -0.39
N LEU A 32 -14.13 7.79 0.62
CA LEU A 32 -14.59 6.41 0.46
C LEU A 32 -15.87 6.34 -0.38
N ASN A 33 -16.84 7.21 -0.06
CA ASN A 33 -18.16 7.17 -0.68
C ASN A 33 -18.32 8.09 -1.90
N LYS A 34 -17.37 8.99 -2.17
CA LYS A 34 -17.38 9.90 -3.33
C LYS A 34 -17.60 9.18 -4.66
N ARG A 35 -16.99 8.00 -4.83
CA ARG A 35 -17.08 7.14 -6.03
C ARG A 35 -17.65 5.77 -5.71
N ASN A 36 -18.54 5.68 -4.72
CA ASN A 36 -19.19 4.42 -4.38
C ASN A 36 -20.24 4.05 -5.43
N VAL A 37 -19.89 3.06 -6.26
CA VAL A 37 -20.70 2.57 -7.38
C VAL A 37 -22.08 2.03 -6.98
N LEU A 38 -22.25 1.57 -5.73
CA LEU A 38 -23.51 1.02 -5.22
C LEU A 38 -24.23 1.97 -4.23
N LEU A 39 -23.84 3.24 -4.15
CA LEU A 39 -24.42 4.19 -3.18
C LEU A 39 -25.95 4.27 -3.29
N LYS A 40 -26.50 4.29 -4.52
CA LYS A 40 -27.95 4.32 -4.79
C LYS A 40 -28.66 3.04 -4.34
N ALA A 41 -28.01 1.88 -4.53
CA ALA A 41 -28.60 0.58 -4.21
C ALA A 41 -28.51 0.21 -2.73
N LYS A 42 -27.41 0.56 -2.05
CA LYS A 42 -27.07 0.05 -0.71
C LYS A 42 -26.79 1.14 0.34
N GLY A 43 -26.81 2.42 -0.04
CA GLY A 43 -26.40 3.51 0.85
C GLY A 43 -24.88 3.59 1.02
N PRO A 44 -24.38 4.40 1.98
CA PRO A 44 -22.95 4.59 2.14
C PRO A 44 -22.26 3.38 2.79
N ILE A 45 -21.06 3.05 2.32
CA ILE A 45 -20.17 2.06 2.95
C ILE A 45 -19.66 2.63 4.27
N ARG A 46 -19.70 1.83 5.35
CA ARG A 46 -19.37 2.25 6.72
C ARG A 46 -18.12 1.62 7.33
N ALA A 47 -17.56 0.63 6.68
CA ALA A 47 -16.39 -0.10 7.15
C ALA A 47 -15.57 -0.62 5.98
N THR A 48 -14.42 -1.19 6.30
CA THR A 48 -13.53 -1.89 5.38
C THR A 48 -13.21 -3.26 5.96
N ASN A 49 -12.66 -4.15 5.14
CA ASN A 49 -12.03 -5.39 5.59
C ASN A 49 -10.80 -5.11 6.50
N PRO A 50 -10.21 -6.14 7.14
CA PRO A 50 -9.10 -5.97 8.08
C PRO A 50 -7.86 -5.24 7.53
N CYS A 51 -7.62 -5.30 6.23
CA CYS A 51 -6.43 -4.74 5.59
C CYS A 51 -6.66 -3.34 4.99
N GLY A 52 -7.90 -2.84 4.96
CA GLY A 52 -8.21 -1.45 4.57
C GLY A 52 -8.34 -1.19 3.07
N GLU A 53 -8.17 -2.20 2.23
CA GLU A 53 -8.24 -2.13 0.77
C GLU A 53 -9.62 -2.47 0.19
N GLU A 54 -10.48 -3.15 0.94
CA GLU A 54 -11.82 -3.55 0.50
C GLU A 54 -12.90 -2.87 1.34
N PRO A 55 -13.39 -1.68 0.91
CA PRO A 55 -14.62 -1.10 1.39
C PRO A 55 -15.81 -1.96 0.95
N LEU A 56 -16.39 -2.69 1.90
CA LEU A 56 -17.41 -3.69 1.64
C LEU A 56 -18.71 -3.36 2.37
N TYR A 57 -19.83 -3.72 1.74
CA TYR A 57 -21.10 -3.79 2.43
C TYR A 57 -21.17 -5.04 3.31
N GLU A 58 -22.16 -5.07 4.19
CA GLU A 58 -22.41 -6.24 5.03
C GLU A 58 -22.51 -7.51 4.17
N TYR A 59 -21.79 -8.54 4.62
CA TYR A 59 -21.74 -9.87 4.00
C TYR A 59 -21.13 -9.92 2.60
N GLU A 60 -20.52 -8.87 2.07
CA GLU A 60 -19.71 -9.03 0.85
C GLU A 60 -18.36 -9.71 1.15
N SER A 61 -17.79 -10.37 0.14
CA SER A 61 -16.51 -11.08 0.24
C SER A 61 -15.43 -10.41 -0.60
N CYS A 62 -14.18 -10.46 -0.12
CA CYS A 62 -13.00 -10.12 -0.91
C CYS A 62 -12.69 -11.27 -1.89
N ASN A 63 -12.64 -10.99 -3.19
CA ASN A 63 -12.17 -11.93 -4.19
C ASN A 63 -10.95 -11.34 -4.91
N LEU A 64 -9.76 -11.73 -4.44
CA LEU A 64 -8.52 -10.99 -4.66
C LEU A 64 -7.56 -11.74 -5.58
N GLY A 65 -6.84 -10.98 -6.40
CA GLY A 65 -5.71 -11.46 -7.18
C GLY A 65 -4.65 -10.37 -7.31
N SER A 66 -3.39 -10.71 -7.58
CA SER A 66 -2.32 -9.72 -7.75
C SER A 66 -1.40 -10.09 -8.88
N ILE A 67 -1.14 -9.13 -9.76
CA ILE A 67 -0.21 -9.28 -10.89
C ILE A 67 1.21 -9.03 -10.40
N ASN A 68 2.13 -9.95 -10.67
CA ASN A 68 3.56 -9.68 -10.52
C ASN A 68 4.03 -8.77 -11.66
N LEU A 69 4.23 -7.48 -11.39
CA LEU A 69 4.66 -6.51 -12.41
C LEU A 69 6.05 -6.84 -12.97
N TYR A 70 6.97 -7.27 -12.10
CA TYR A 70 8.35 -7.55 -12.46
C TYR A 70 8.50 -8.76 -13.39
N ALA A 71 7.47 -9.61 -13.50
CA ALA A 71 7.44 -10.69 -14.49
C ALA A 71 7.20 -10.22 -15.94
N HIS A 72 6.86 -8.95 -16.17
CA HIS A 72 6.50 -8.40 -17.47
C HIS A 72 7.64 -7.60 -18.10
N PHE A 73 8.86 -8.14 -18.06
CA PHE A 73 10.00 -7.58 -18.78
C PHE A 73 10.48 -8.55 -19.85
N LYS A 74 10.81 -8.02 -21.02
CA LYS A 74 11.67 -8.69 -22.01
C LYS A 74 13.10 -8.29 -21.74
N GLU A 75 13.99 -9.27 -21.74
CA GLU A 75 15.42 -9.05 -21.64
C GLU A 75 16.06 -9.29 -23.00
N ASP A 76 16.86 -8.33 -23.47
CA ASP A 76 17.66 -8.50 -24.69
C ASP A 76 18.96 -9.27 -24.42
N GLU A 77 19.71 -9.61 -25.46
CA GLU A 77 21.00 -10.33 -25.34
C GLU A 77 22.06 -9.56 -24.55
N MET A 78 21.88 -8.24 -24.35
CA MET A 78 22.76 -7.36 -23.60
C MET A 78 22.31 -7.17 -22.13
N GLY A 79 21.22 -7.83 -21.71
CA GLY A 79 20.68 -7.73 -20.35
C GLY A 79 19.82 -6.47 -20.12
N ASN A 80 19.47 -5.72 -21.16
CA ASN A 80 18.56 -4.59 -21.02
C ASN A 80 17.12 -5.09 -20.90
N LYS A 81 16.38 -4.50 -19.97
CA LYS A 81 14.99 -4.85 -19.69
C LYS A 81 14.04 -3.83 -20.29
N GLU A 82 13.10 -4.30 -21.13
CA GLU A 82 11.99 -3.52 -21.67
C GLU A 82 10.67 -4.00 -21.07
N PHE A 83 9.85 -3.09 -20.55
CA PHE A 83 8.58 -3.43 -19.94
C PHE A 83 7.51 -3.81 -20.99
N ASP A 84 6.99 -5.03 -20.91
CA ASP A 84 6.05 -5.59 -21.87
C ASP A 84 4.58 -5.28 -21.50
N TRP A 85 4.10 -4.13 -21.99
CA TRP A 85 2.72 -3.70 -21.81
C TRP A 85 1.68 -4.63 -22.45
N GLU A 86 2.02 -5.29 -23.58
CA GLU A 86 1.07 -6.20 -24.24
C GLU A 86 0.93 -7.51 -23.48
N GLU A 87 2.02 -8.02 -22.90
CA GLU A 87 1.94 -9.19 -22.02
C GLU A 87 1.17 -8.86 -20.73
N LEU A 88 1.43 -7.70 -20.13
CA LEU A 88 0.67 -7.23 -18.97
C LEU A 88 -0.84 -7.18 -19.26
N LYS A 89 -1.23 -6.65 -20.42
CA LYS A 89 -2.63 -6.62 -20.88
C LYS A 89 -3.25 -8.00 -21.00
N LYS A 90 -2.53 -8.99 -21.55
CA LYS A 90 -3.02 -10.38 -21.60
C LYS A 90 -3.24 -10.93 -20.19
N THR A 91 -2.26 -10.75 -19.30
CA THR A 91 -2.33 -11.19 -17.89
C THR A 91 -3.52 -10.56 -17.18
N ILE A 92 -3.75 -9.24 -17.32
CA ILE A 92 -4.90 -8.54 -16.72
C ILE A 92 -6.22 -9.17 -17.16
N ARG A 93 -6.38 -9.44 -18.46
CA ARG A 93 -7.62 -9.99 -19.02
C ARG A 93 -7.87 -11.40 -18.52
N ILE A 94 -6.84 -12.24 -18.44
CA ILE A 94 -6.93 -13.59 -17.89
C ILE A 94 -7.26 -13.53 -16.40
N ALA A 95 -6.56 -12.71 -15.62
CA ALA A 95 -6.78 -12.57 -14.18
C ALA A 95 -8.19 -12.05 -13.86
N THR A 96 -8.69 -11.05 -14.60
CA THR A 96 -10.06 -10.53 -14.45
C THR A 96 -11.09 -11.64 -14.68
N GLN A 97 -10.93 -12.42 -15.75
CA GLN A 97 -11.80 -13.56 -16.04
C GLN A 97 -11.72 -14.62 -14.95
N PHE A 98 -10.51 -14.94 -14.48
CA PHE A 98 -10.28 -15.93 -13.44
C PHE A 98 -11.00 -15.52 -12.15
N LEU A 99 -10.85 -14.27 -11.71
CA LEU A 99 -11.54 -13.75 -10.53
C LEU A 99 -13.07 -13.79 -10.70
N ASP A 100 -13.63 -13.41 -11.86
CA ASP A 100 -15.08 -13.53 -12.07
C ASP A 100 -15.56 -14.99 -11.94
N ASN A 101 -14.77 -15.96 -12.43
CA ASN A 101 -15.09 -17.39 -12.27
C ASN A 101 -15.05 -17.84 -10.80
N VAL A 102 -14.12 -17.30 -9.99
CA VAL A 102 -14.00 -17.64 -8.56
C VAL A 102 -15.31 -17.33 -7.82
N ILE A 103 -16.02 -16.25 -8.16
CA ILE A 103 -17.32 -15.93 -7.53
C ILE A 103 -18.32 -17.09 -7.67
N ASP A 104 -18.32 -17.76 -8.82
CA ASP A 104 -19.29 -18.81 -9.11
C ASP A 104 -18.88 -20.17 -8.54
N VAL A 105 -17.58 -20.47 -8.48
CA VAL A 105 -17.07 -21.75 -7.93
C VAL A 105 -16.86 -21.72 -6.41
N ASN A 106 -16.78 -20.53 -5.80
CA ASN A 106 -16.48 -20.40 -4.39
C ASN A 106 -17.60 -20.99 -3.52
N LYS A 107 -17.22 -21.65 -2.43
CA LYS A 107 -18.15 -22.15 -1.41
C LYS A 107 -18.19 -21.16 -0.26
N PHE A 108 -19.27 -20.40 -0.18
CA PHE A 108 -19.42 -19.39 0.87
C PHE A 108 -19.85 -20.03 2.20
N PRO A 109 -19.32 -19.55 3.34
CA PRO A 109 -19.64 -20.12 4.64
C PRO A 109 -21.07 -19.80 5.10
N LEU A 110 -21.68 -18.75 4.56
CA LEU A 110 -23.05 -18.32 4.88
C LEU A 110 -23.79 -17.94 3.60
N GLU A 111 -25.06 -18.35 3.49
CA GLU A 111 -25.91 -18.04 2.32
C GLU A 111 -26.06 -16.53 2.08
N LYS A 112 -26.11 -15.74 3.16
CA LYS A 112 -26.15 -14.27 3.06
C LYS A 112 -24.88 -13.69 2.41
N ILE A 113 -23.73 -14.33 2.59
CA ILE A 113 -22.48 -13.91 1.94
C ILE A 113 -22.56 -14.23 0.45
N GLU A 114 -22.99 -15.44 0.10
CA GLU A 114 -23.19 -15.84 -1.28
C GLU A 114 -24.13 -14.88 -2.03
N LYS A 115 -25.29 -14.57 -1.43
CA LYS A 115 -26.26 -13.63 -2.00
C LYS A 115 -25.66 -12.24 -2.20
N ALA A 116 -24.98 -11.69 -1.19
CA ALA A 116 -24.39 -10.36 -1.27
C ALA A 116 -23.26 -10.29 -2.31
N THR A 117 -22.35 -11.27 -2.32
CA THR A 117 -21.25 -11.36 -3.28
C THR A 117 -21.75 -11.55 -4.70
N LYS A 118 -22.71 -12.45 -4.95
CA LYS A 118 -23.27 -12.65 -6.30
C LYS A 118 -24.08 -11.45 -6.80
N ALA A 119 -24.63 -10.63 -5.90
CA ALA A 119 -25.39 -9.44 -6.28
C ALA A 119 -24.51 -8.29 -6.80
N SER A 120 -23.33 -8.07 -6.20
CA SER A 120 -22.39 -7.02 -6.64
C SER A 120 -21.28 -7.53 -7.55
N ARG A 121 -20.94 -8.82 -7.44
CA ARG A 121 -19.85 -9.48 -8.18
C ARG A 121 -18.53 -8.71 -8.13
N LYS A 122 -18.22 -8.06 -7.00
CA LYS A 122 -16.96 -7.34 -6.81
C LYS A 122 -15.77 -8.30 -6.95
N ILE A 123 -14.75 -7.85 -7.66
CA ILE A 123 -13.44 -8.49 -7.71
C ILE A 123 -12.36 -7.45 -7.42
N GLY A 124 -11.23 -7.91 -6.89
CA GLY A 124 -10.11 -7.07 -6.52
C GLY A 124 -8.84 -7.54 -7.21
N LEU A 125 -8.61 -7.08 -8.45
CA LEU A 125 -7.34 -7.27 -9.12
C LEU A 125 -6.34 -6.17 -8.73
N GLY A 126 -5.24 -6.57 -8.09
CA GLY A 126 -4.16 -5.70 -7.68
C GLY A 126 -2.84 -5.99 -8.36
N MET A 127 -1.75 -5.48 -7.77
CA MET A 127 -0.39 -5.63 -8.26
C MET A 127 0.58 -5.91 -7.10
N MET A 128 1.71 -6.54 -7.42
CA MET A 128 2.88 -6.69 -6.56
C MET A 128 4.16 -6.55 -7.40
N GLY A 129 5.32 -6.45 -6.75
CA GLY A 129 6.59 -6.27 -7.43
C GLY A 129 6.81 -4.85 -7.99
N LEU A 130 6.15 -3.84 -7.41
CA LEU A 130 6.27 -2.46 -7.86
C LEU A 130 7.69 -1.91 -7.67
N ALA A 131 8.33 -2.16 -6.53
CA ALA A 131 9.68 -1.66 -6.28
C ALA A 131 10.70 -2.27 -7.25
N ASP A 132 10.61 -3.58 -7.47
CA ASP A 132 11.50 -4.33 -8.37
C ASP A 132 11.32 -3.86 -9.82
N THR A 133 10.08 -3.57 -10.22
CA THR A 133 9.76 -2.99 -11.54
C THR A 133 10.41 -1.63 -11.71
N LEU A 134 10.33 -0.77 -10.69
CA LEU A 134 10.97 0.55 -10.69
C LEU A 134 12.50 0.44 -10.72
N PHE A 135 13.06 -0.53 -9.99
CA PHE A 135 14.49 -0.82 -10.01
C PHE A 135 14.97 -1.24 -11.41
N ALA A 136 14.26 -2.16 -12.05
CA ALA A 136 14.56 -2.64 -13.39
C ALA A 136 14.48 -1.52 -14.44
N MET A 137 13.54 -0.60 -14.28
CA MET A 137 13.40 0.58 -15.14
C MET A 137 14.37 1.71 -14.77
N LYS A 138 15.17 1.56 -13.70
CA LYS A 138 16.09 2.58 -13.17
C LYS A 138 15.38 3.88 -12.75
N ILE A 139 14.13 3.76 -12.31
CA ILE A 139 13.27 4.88 -11.89
C ILE A 139 13.20 4.89 -10.36
N PRO A 140 13.58 6.00 -9.70
CA PRO A 140 13.43 6.10 -8.25
C PRO A 140 11.96 6.15 -7.84
N TYR A 141 11.61 5.42 -6.78
CA TYR A 141 10.23 5.31 -6.28
C TYR A 141 9.58 6.67 -5.99
N ASN A 142 10.29 7.59 -5.34
CA ASN A 142 9.79 8.92 -4.96
C ASN A 142 10.17 10.05 -5.94
N SER A 143 10.40 9.72 -7.21
CA SER A 143 10.57 10.71 -8.29
C SER A 143 9.24 11.06 -8.96
N GLU A 144 9.17 12.19 -9.66
CA GLU A 144 7.99 12.52 -10.49
C GLU A 144 7.69 11.44 -11.53
N GLU A 145 8.73 10.90 -12.16
CA GLU A 145 8.64 9.81 -13.13
C GLU A 145 8.11 8.53 -12.47
N GLY A 146 8.56 8.22 -11.25
CA GLY A 146 8.06 7.09 -10.46
C GLY A 146 6.56 7.21 -10.16
N PHE A 147 6.12 8.39 -9.70
CA PHE A 147 4.70 8.65 -9.46
C PHE A 147 3.85 8.58 -10.74
N GLU A 148 4.37 9.06 -11.87
CA GLU A 148 3.70 8.97 -13.17
C GLU A 148 3.58 7.52 -13.65
N LEU A 149 4.64 6.72 -13.52
CA LEU A 149 4.62 5.31 -13.88
C LEU A 149 3.64 4.53 -13.01
N MET A 150 3.66 4.74 -11.69
CA MET A 150 2.71 4.13 -10.75
C MET A 150 1.26 4.41 -11.15
N ARG A 151 0.96 5.68 -11.46
CA ARG A 151 -0.35 6.09 -11.95
C ARG A 151 -0.71 5.42 -13.27
N ARG A 152 0.21 5.38 -14.23
CA ARG A 152 0.01 4.76 -15.54
C ARG A 152 -0.25 3.25 -15.44
N ILE A 153 0.48 2.53 -14.58
CA ILE A 153 0.27 1.09 -14.35
C ILE A 153 -1.11 0.85 -13.73
N ALA A 154 -1.50 1.64 -12.72
CA ALA A 154 -2.82 1.53 -12.08
C ALA A 154 -3.97 1.82 -13.06
N GLU A 155 -3.81 2.84 -13.90
CA GLU A 155 -4.74 3.14 -15.00
C GLU A 155 -4.84 1.97 -15.97
N PHE A 156 -3.71 1.44 -16.43
CA PHE A 156 -3.64 0.37 -17.42
C PHE A 156 -4.33 -0.92 -16.94
N ILE A 157 -4.08 -1.30 -15.67
CA ILE A 157 -4.73 -2.46 -15.04
C ILE A 157 -6.25 -2.25 -14.98
N THR A 158 -6.70 -1.11 -14.46
CA THR A 158 -8.14 -0.84 -14.32
C THR A 158 -8.83 -0.75 -15.67
N PHE A 159 -8.23 -0.05 -16.63
CA PHE A 159 -8.74 0.10 -17.98
C PHE A 159 -9.00 -1.25 -18.66
N HIS A 160 -7.99 -2.13 -18.68
CA HIS A 160 -8.12 -3.44 -19.31
C HIS A 160 -9.00 -4.42 -18.52
N ALA A 161 -9.03 -4.31 -17.18
CA ALA A 161 -9.95 -5.08 -16.35
C ALA A 161 -11.42 -4.68 -16.59
N MET A 162 -11.72 -3.38 -16.72
CA MET A 162 -13.06 -2.90 -17.02
C MET A 162 -13.51 -3.30 -18.43
N LEU A 163 -12.63 -3.18 -19.44
CA LEU A 163 -12.93 -3.68 -20.79
C LEU A 163 -13.24 -5.18 -20.77
N LYS A 164 -12.41 -5.97 -20.08
CA LYS A 164 -12.68 -7.41 -19.97
C LYS A 164 -13.98 -7.68 -19.21
N SER A 165 -14.27 -6.97 -18.14
CA SER A 165 -15.52 -7.11 -17.40
C SER A 165 -16.75 -6.76 -18.25
N SER A 166 -16.65 -5.79 -19.16
CA SER A 166 -17.71 -5.48 -20.13
C SER A 166 -17.89 -6.59 -21.18
N GLU A 167 -16.82 -7.20 -21.67
CA GLU A 167 -16.92 -8.39 -22.54
C GLU A 167 -17.59 -9.56 -21.83
N LEU A 168 -17.28 -9.79 -20.54
CA LEU A 168 -17.95 -10.81 -19.74
C LEU A 168 -19.43 -10.51 -19.55
N ALA A 169 -19.80 -9.22 -19.48
CA ALA A 169 -21.20 -8.82 -19.38
C ALA A 169 -21.98 -9.20 -20.64
N LYS A 170 -21.36 -9.05 -21.82
CA LYS A 170 -21.94 -9.50 -23.09
C LYS A 170 -22.16 -11.02 -23.10
N GLU A 171 -21.22 -11.79 -22.58
CA GLU A 171 -21.25 -13.26 -22.61
C GLU A 171 -22.16 -13.86 -21.52
N ARG A 172 -22.22 -13.23 -20.33
CA ARG A 172 -22.77 -13.84 -19.10
C ARG A 172 -23.83 -12.99 -18.42
N GLY A 173 -24.13 -11.81 -18.95
CA GLY A 173 -24.98 -10.78 -18.34
C GLY A 173 -24.22 -9.88 -17.37
N VAL A 174 -24.78 -8.69 -17.11
CA VAL A 174 -24.28 -7.73 -16.12
C VAL A 174 -24.37 -8.27 -14.68
N PHE A 175 -23.71 -7.60 -13.71
CA PHE A 175 -23.97 -7.93 -12.30
C PHE A 175 -25.42 -7.58 -11.90
N PRO A 176 -26.05 -8.33 -10.98
CA PRO A 176 -27.48 -8.15 -10.66
C PRO A 176 -27.91 -6.74 -10.21
N LEU A 177 -27.02 -5.98 -9.58
CA LEU A 177 -27.32 -4.61 -9.12
C LEU A 177 -26.99 -3.51 -10.14
N TYR A 178 -26.69 -3.85 -11.40
CA TYR A 178 -26.22 -2.90 -12.43
C TYR A 178 -27.14 -1.69 -12.62
N GLU A 179 -28.45 -1.91 -12.81
CA GLU A 179 -29.44 -0.82 -13.02
C GLU A 179 -29.58 0.12 -11.82
N GLN A 180 -29.20 -0.35 -10.62
CA GLN A 180 -29.23 0.41 -9.38
C GLN A 180 -27.87 0.99 -9.02
N SER A 181 -26.85 0.76 -9.86
CA SER A 181 -25.50 1.26 -9.67
C SER A 181 -25.31 2.63 -10.35
N ALA A 182 -24.11 3.18 -10.24
CA ALA A 182 -23.72 4.39 -10.94
C ALA A 182 -23.48 4.18 -12.45
N TYR A 183 -23.17 2.96 -12.91
CA TYR A 183 -22.73 2.69 -14.30
C TYR A 183 -23.69 3.12 -15.42
N PRO A 184 -25.03 3.09 -15.26
CA PRO A 184 -25.94 3.62 -16.29
C PRO A 184 -25.71 5.11 -16.59
N ASP A 185 -25.27 5.88 -15.59
CA ASP A 185 -25.18 7.33 -15.66
C ASP A 185 -23.73 7.86 -15.59
N ASP A 186 -22.81 7.10 -15.02
CA ASP A 186 -21.49 7.60 -14.60
C ASP A 186 -20.39 6.52 -14.56
N LEU A 187 -19.12 6.95 -14.54
CA LEU A 187 -17.97 6.05 -14.39
C LEU A 187 -17.23 6.33 -13.07
N PRO A 188 -17.46 5.53 -12.01
CA PRO A 188 -17.04 5.85 -10.63
C PRO A 188 -15.54 5.59 -10.37
N ILE A 189 -14.66 6.17 -11.18
CA ILE A 189 -13.20 6.12 -11.06
C ILE A 189 -12.68 7.57 -10.95
N GLU A 190 -11.92 7.89 -9.91
CA GLU A 190 -11.53 9.29 -9.65
C GLU A 190 -10.64 9.87 -10.77
N GLY A 191 -9.73 9.07 -11.32
CA GLY A 191 -8.85 9.46 -12.43
C GLY A 191 -9.59 9.73 -13.75
N TYR A 192 -10.77 9.14 -13.95
CA TYR A 192 -11.59 9.39 -15.14
C TYR A 192 -11.96 10.88 -15.29
N TYR A 193 -12.16 11.61 -14.20
CA TYR A 193 -12.53 13.04 -14.27
C TYR A 193 -11.35 13.99 -14.40
N GLN A 194 -10.13 13.46 -14.44
CA GLN A 194 -8.88 14.21 -14.60
C GLN A 194 -8.29 13.84 -15.97
N LYS A 195 -8.85 14.39 -17.04
CA LYS A 195 -8.46 14.03 -18.43
C LYS A 195 -7.00 14.30 -18.74
N GLU A 196 -6.39 15.26 -18.03
CA GLU A 196 -5.00 15.64 -18.15
C GLU A 196 -4.01 14.56 -17.68
N ILE A 197 -4.46 13.55 -16.93
CA ILE A 197 -3.63 12.42 -16.48
C ILE A 197 -3.91 11.11 -17.23
N TRP A 198 -4.80 11.13 -18.23
CA TRP A 198 -5.13 9.94 -19.01
C TRP A 198 -3.96 9.51 -19.87
N THR A 199 -3.63 8.22 -19.81
CA THR A 199 -2.73 7.56 -20.77
C THR A 199 -3.48 6.55 -21.64
N GLN A 200 -4.73 6.21 -21.27
CA GLN A 200 -5.61 5.31 -22.01
C GLN A 200 -6.83 6.05 -22.58
N ASP A 201 -7.41 5.50 -23.64
CA ASP A 201 -8.63 6.04 -24.25
C ASP A 201 -9.89 5.54 -23.54
N TRP A 202 -10.25 6.21 -22.44
CA TRP A 202 -11.40 5.86 -21.60
C TRP A 202 -12.75 5.95 -22.31
N ASN A 203 -12.84 6.58 -23.49
CA ASN A 203 -14.06 6.53 -24.29
C ASN A 203 -14.40 5.08 -24.68
N LYS A 204 -13.39 4.24 -24.93
CA LYS A 204 -13.60 2.81 -25.22
C LYS A 204 -14.27 2.06 -24.07
N VAL A 205 -13.92 2.38 -22.82
CA VAL A 205 -14.57 1.77 -21.64
C VAL A 205 -16.02 2.23 -21.55
N VAL A 206 -16.26 3.54 -21.72
CA VAL A 206 -17.62 4.11 -21.68
C VAL A 206 -18.50 3.50 -22.78
N GLU A 207 -18.00 3.41 -24.01
CA GLU A 207 -18.70 2.80 -25.14
C GLU A 207 -18.97 1.31 -24.92
N ALA A 208 -17.98 0.57 -24.41
CA ALA A 208 -18.15 -0.86 -24.09
C ALA A 208 -19.23 -1.07 -23.02
N ILE A 209 -19.22 -0.27 -21.94
CA ILE A 209 -20.24 -0.34 -20.88
C ILE A 209 -21.62 0.06 -21.41
N LYS A 210 -21.73 1.07 -22.27
CA LYS A 210 -23.01 1.42 -22.91
C LYS A 210 -23.54 0.30 -23.81
N ALA A 211 -22.66 -0.41 -24.52
CA ALA A 211 -23.05 -1.46 -25.44
C ALA A 211 -23.40 -2.78 -24.74
N ASN A 212 -22.66 -3.16 -23.69
CA ASN A 212 -22.72 -4.50 -23.10
C ASN A 212 -23.04 -4.50 -21.60
N GLY A 213 -23.03 -3.34 -20.95
CA GLY A 213 -22.95 -3.23 -19.49
C GLY A 213 -21.58 -3.66 -18.95
N ILE A 214 -21.54 -3.99 -17.65
CA ILE A 214 -20.33 -4.49 -16.96
C ILE A 214 -20.68 -5.64 -16.01
N ARG A 215 -19.76 -6.61 -15.88
CA ARG A 215 -19.99 -7.86 -15.13
C ARG A 215 -19.71 -7.75 -13.64
N ASN A 216 -18.87 -6.81 -13.23
CA ASN A 216 -18.38 -6.66 -11.86
C ASN A 216 -18.58 -5.23 -11.39
N ALA A 217 -19.12 -5.02 -10.17
CA ALA A 217 -19.33 -3.67 -9.65
C ALA A 217 -18.00 -2.91 -9.46
N GLU A 218 -16.96 -3.62 -9.02
CA GLU A 218 -15.58 -3.12 -8.88
C GLU A 218 -14.64 -4.19 -9.46
N VAL A 219 -13.53 -3.75 -10.06
CA VAL A 219 -12.56 -4.65 -10.72
C VAL A 219 -11.16 -4.62 -10.11
N THR A 220 -10.77 -3.53 -9.45
CA THR A 220 -9.41 -3.34 -8.93
C THR A 220 -9.38 -2.95 -7.46
N THR A 221 -8.37 -3.47 -6.77
CA THR A 221 -8.01 -3.16 -5.38
C THR A 221 -6.51 -3.36 -5.20
N ILE A 222 -5.90 -2.75 -4.20
CA ILE A 222 -4.50 -3.01 -3.85
C ILE A 222 -4.42 -3.62 -2.46
N ALA A 223 -4.35 -4.95 -2.42
CA ALA A 223 -4.23 -5.73 -1.19
C ALA A 223 -2.76 -5.94 -0.77
N PRO A 224 -2.50 -6.21 0.53
CA PRO A 224 -1.21 -6.74 0.94
C PRO A 224 -0.94 -8.08 0.25
N THR A 225 0.27 -8.27 -0.25
CA THR A 225 0.63 -9.51 -0.96
C THR A 225 1.70 -10.33 -0.25
N GLY A 226 1.84 -10.21 1.08
CA GLY A 226 2.95 -10.77 1.86
C GLY A 226 3.39 -12.18 1.44
N SER A 227 2.52 -13.18 1.54
CA SER A 227 2.89 -14.56 1.16
C SER A 227 3.07 -14.75 -0.36
N LEU A 228 2.31 -14.03 -1.19
CA LEU A 228 2.40 -14.12 -2.65
C LEU A 228 3.70 -13.52 -3.18
N SER A 229 4.10 -12.38 -2.64
CA SER A 229 5.32 -11.68 -3.03
C SER A 229 6.56 -12.44 -2.55
N MET A 230 6.50 -13.11 -1.39
CA MET A 230 7.52 -14.06 -0.96
C MET A 230 7.63 -15.28 -1.87
N LEU A 231 6.49 -15.80 -2.38
CA LEU A 231 6.49 -16.91 -3.33
C LEU A 231 7.13 -16.52 -4.68
N CYS A 232 6.88 -15.30 -5.13
CA CYS A 232 7.40 -14.78 -6.39
C CYS A 232 8.75 -14.04 -6.27
N ASP A 233 9.30 -13.92 -5.05
CA ASP A 233 10.53 -13.20 -4.71
C ASP A 233 10.57 -11.76 -5.24
N VAL A 234 9.50 -11.01 -4.95
CA VAL A 234 9.33 -9.60 -5.33
C VAL A 234 8.79 -8.77 -4.16
N SER A 235 8.81 -7.44 -4.27
CA SER A 235 8.21 -6.50 -3.32
C SER A 235 6.70 -6.72 -3.14
N SER A 236 6.21 -6.46 -1.92
CA SER A 236 4.80 -6.66 -1.59
C SER A 236 3.93 -5.49 -2.04
N GLY A 237 2.82 -5.78 -2.70
CA GLY A 237 1.84 -4.79 -3.14
C GLY A 237 2.49 -3.62 -3.90
N ILE A 238 2.26 -2.42 -3.37
CA ILE A 238 2.87 -1.17 -3.85
C ILE A 238 3.94 -0.64 -2.89
N GLU A 239 4.51 -1.50 -2.06
CA GLU A 239 5.52 -1.13 -1.08
C GLU A 239 6.91 -1.03 -1.71
N PRO A 240 7.74 -0.03 -1.30
CA PRO A 240 9.17 -0.13 -1.45
C PRO A 240 9.72 -1.35 -0.69
N GLN A 241 10.87 -1.86 -1.12
CA GLN A 241 11.57 -2.89 -0.34
C GLN A 241 11.91 -2.37 1.06
N TYR A 242 11.70 -3.17 2.10
CA TYR A 242 12.09 -2.77 3.46
C TYR A 242 13.62 -2.82 3.65
N ALA A 243 14.28 -3.79 3.00
CA ALA A 243 15.73 -3.95 2.98
C ALA A 243 16.13 -4.59 1.64
N LEU A 244 17.23 -4.12 1.03
CA LEU A 244 17.78 -4.70 -0.19
C LEU A 244 18.64 -5.94 0.08
N VAL A 245 19.27 -5.98 1.25
CA VAL A 245 20.06 -7.12 1.74
C VAL A 245 19.68 -7.40 3.19
N PHE A 246 19.36 -8.66 3.49
CA PHE A 246 19.14 -9.13 4.86
C PHE A 246 19.81 -10.50 5.08
N GLU A 247 20.07 -10.82 6.34
CA GLU A 247 20.77 -12.04 6.73
C GLU A 247 19.78 -13.05 7.29
N LYS A 248 19.77 -14.27 6.73
CA LYS A 248 18.99 -15.39 7.25
C LYS A 248 19.92 -16.41 7.87
N VAL A 249 19.77 -16.58 9.18
CA VAL A 249 20.48 -17.60 9.95
C VAL A 249 19.71 -18.91 9.85
N VAL A 250 20.39 -19.97 9.38
CA VAL A 250 19.87 -21.35 9.30
C VAL A 250 20.82 -22.29 10.03
N THR A 251 20.41 -23.53 10.27
CA THR A 251 21.19 -24.51 11.05
C THR A 251 22.61 -24.74 10.51
N ILE A 252 22.79 -24.60 9.19
CA ILE A 252 24.07 -24.86 8.49
C ILE A 252 24.94 -23.60 8.31
N GLY A 253 24.50 -22.43 8.79
CA GLY A 253 25.25 -21.19 8.65
C GLY A 253 24.35 -19.98 8.42
N SER A 254 24.96 -18.88 7.96
CA SER A 254 24.26 -17.64 7.68
C SER A 254 24.42 -17.26 6.22
N PHE A 255 23.32 -16.83 5.59
CA PHE A 255 23.31 -16.45 4.17
C PHE A 255 22.70 -15.06 3.99
N TYR A 256 23.29 -14.28 3.08
CA TYR A 256 22.70 -13.02 2.63
C TYR A 256 21.61 -13.32 1.59
N TYR A 257 20.41 -12.81 1.84
CA TYR A 257 19.35 -12.69 0.87
C TYR A 257 19.38 -11.27 0.32
N THR A 258 19.41 -11.17 -1.01
CA THR A 258 19.49 -9.91 -1.74
C THR A 258 18.30 -9.83 -2.68
N ASP A 259 17.67 -8.65 -2.77
CA ASP A 259 16.67 -8.36 -3.81
C ASP A 259 17.20 -8.75 -5.20
N LEU A 260 16.39 -9.47 -5.98
CA LEU A 260 16.86 -10.11 -7.21
C LEU A 260 17.33 -9.10 -8.26
N GLU A 261 16.61 -8.00 -8.44
CA GLU A 261 17.00 -6.97 -9.40
C GLU A 261 18.21 -6.19 -8.90
N PHE A 262 18.28 -5.90 -7.60
CA PHE A 262 19.46 -5.27 -7.01
C PHE A 262 20.71 -6.15 -7.14
N GLN A 263 20.59 -7.46 -6.88
CA GLN A 263 21.66 -8.43 -7.09
C GLN A 263 22.12 -8.43 -8.56
N HIS A 264 21.18 -8.40 -9.50
CA HIS A 264 21.49 -8.32 -10.93
C HIS A 264 22.32 -7.06 -11.25
N GLN A 265 21.88 -5.89 -10.78
CA GLN A 265 22.63 -4.65 -10.98
C GLN A 265 23.99 -4.64 -10.28
N LEU A 266 24.12 -5.22 -9.08
CA LEU A 266 25.42 -5.38 -8.42
C LEU A 266 26.38 -6.23 -9.27
N LYS A 267 25.90 -7.31 -9.87
CA LYS A 267 26.72 -8.18 -10.75
C LYS A 267 27.17 -7.44 -12.01
N LEU A 268 26.26 -6.72 -12.68
CA LEU A 268 26.60 -5.91 -13.87
C LEU A 268 27.64 -4.83 -13.58
N ASN A 269 27.64 -4.27 -12.37
CA ASN A 269 28.59 -3.24 -11.95
C ASN A 269 29.87 -3.80 -11.32
N GLY A 270 30.03 -5.13 -11.22
CA GLY A 270 31.18 -5.75 -10.56
C GLY A 270 31.25 -5.49 -9.04
N LEU A 271 30.11 -5.25 -8.39
CA LEU A 271 29.97 -4.90 -6.97
C LEU A 271 29.37 -6.03 -6.13
N TYR A 272 29.08 -7.19 -6.73
CA TYR A 272 28.48 -8.33 -6.03
C TYR A 272 29.55 -9.13 -5.25
N GLU A 273 30.00 -8.56 -4.14
CA GLU A 273 31.00 -9.14 -3.25
C GLU A 273 30.51 -9.21 -1.80
N ASP A 274 30.92 -10.25 -1.05
CA ASP A 274 30.50 -10.48 0.34
C ASP A 274 30.75 -9.27 1.25
N TYR A 275 31.85 -8.54 1.03
CA TYR A 275 32.16 -7.35 1.82
C TYR A 275 31.17 -6.20 1.58
N ILE A 276 30.64 -6.05 0.35
CA ILE A 276 29.61 -5.07 0.00
C ILE A 276 28.27 -5.49 0.59
N LEU A 277 27.88 -6.75 0.43
CA LEU A 277 26.62 -7.28 0.99
C LEU A 277 26.58 -7.11 2.51
N LYS A 278 27.70 -7.40 3.19
CA LYS A 278 27.86 -7.17 4.63
C LYS A 278 27.66 -5.70 5.00
N LYS A 279 28.31 -4.77 4.29
CA LYS A 279 28.16 -3.32 4.54
C LYS A 279 26.71 -2.85 4.38
N ILE A 280 26.01 -3.31 3.34
CA ILE A 280 24.61 -2.97 3.10
C ILE A 280 23.73 -3.51 4.23
N LYS A 281 23.91 -4.76 4.62
CA LYS A 281 23.19 -5.37 5.75
C LYS A 281 23.44 -4.63 7.07
N GLU A 282 24.69 -4.27 7.36
CA GLU A 282 25.06 -3.48 8.55
C GLU A 282 24.47 -2.06 8.48
N ASN A 283 24.24 -1.53 7.28
CA ASN A 283 23.57 -0.26 7.02
C ASN A 283 22.04 -0.36 6.93
N GLY A 284 21.43 -1.29 7.67
CA GLY A 284 19.97 -1.41 7.68
C GLY A 284 19.37 -2.09 6.44
N GLY A 285 20.19 -2.65 5.55
CA GLY A 285 19.76 -3.14 4.25
C GLY A 285 19.62 -2.02 3.20
N SER A 286 20.03 -0.79 3.51
CA SER A 286 20.00 0.35 2.60
C SER A 286 21.37 0.62 1.99
N VAL A 287 21.39 1.12 0.75
CA VAL A 287 22.62 1.57 0.09
C VAL A 287 22.93 3.05 0.34
N GLN A 288 22.05 3.79 1.01
CA GLN A 288 22.26 5.23 1.23
C GLN A 288 23.47 5.49 2.11
N GLY A 289 24.27 6.51 1.75
CA GLY A 289 25.51 6.86 2.44
C GLY A 289 26.72 5.97 2.12
N LEU A 290 26.57 4.85 1.41
CA LEU A 290 27.68 3.98 1.03
C LEU A 290 28.39 4.51 -0.22
N LYS A 291 29.63 4.99 -0.06
CA LYS A 291 30.41 5.63 -1.15
C LYS A 291 30.86 4.63 -2.21
N GLU A 292 30.94 3.37 -1.85
CA GLU A 292 31.28 2.23 -2.72
C GLU A 292 30.16 1.93 -3.72
N ILE A 293 28.92 2.34 -3.42
CA ILE A 293 27.79 2.20 -4.33
C ILE A 293 27.65 3.48 -5.17
N PRO A 294 27.65 3.37 -6.52
CA PRO A 294 27.49 4.50 -7.42
C PRO A 294 26.26 5.35 -7.09
N GLU A 295 26.37 6.67 -7.29
CA GLU A 295 25.28 7.61 -7.04
C GLU A 295 24.01 7.27 -7.82
N GLU A 296 24.14 6.77 -9.05
CA GLU A 296 23.00 6.35 -9.87
C GLU A 296 22.26 5.15 -9.27
N MET A 297 22.99 4.16 -8.74
CA MET A 297 22.38 3.03 -8.04
C MET A 297 21.72 3.49 -6.74
N ARG A 298 22.41 4.29 -5.92
CA ARG A 298 21.82 4.84 -4.69
C ARG A 298 20.57 5.68 -4.97
N ARG A 299 20.47 6.29 -6.15
CA ARG A 299 19.28 7.03 -6.58
C ARG A 299 18.06 6.14 -6.79
N VAL A 300 18.26 4.96 -7.34
CA VAL A 300 17.18 4.04 -7.73
C VAL A 300 16.81 3.11 -6.57
N PHE A 301 17.81 2.52 -5.93
CA PHE A 301 17.65 1.51 -4.88
C PHE A 301 17.37 2.16 -3.52
N VAL A 302 16.15 2.68 -3.37
CA VAL A 302 15.63 3.24 -2.12
C VAL A 302 14.76 2.21 -1.39
N THR A 303 14.98 2.07 -0.09
CA THR A 303 14.16 1.27 0.82
C THR A 303 13.01 2.09 1.42
N ALA A 304 12.08 1.42 2.10
CA ALA A 304 10.93 2.05 2.72
C ALA A 304 11.29 3.12 3.79
N LEU A 305 12.47 3.04 4.41
CA LEU A 305 12.93 4.04 5.37
C LEU A 305 13.81 5.13 4.72
N ASP A 306 14.24 4.93 3.48
CA ASP A 306 14.95 5.96 2.71
C ASP A 306 13.99 6.99 2.10
N ILE A 307 12.71 6.65 1.98
CA ILE A 307 11.70 7.50 1.36
C ILE A 307 10.98 8.32 2.44
N PRO A 308 10.83 9.64 2.27
CA PRO A 308 10.09 10.43 3.24
C PRO A 308 8.59 10.10 3.22
N TRP A 309 7.94 10.23 4.38
CA TRP A 309 6.56 9.77 4.56
C TRP A 309 5.56 10.46 3.63
N TRP A 310 5.78 11.72 3.24
CA TRP A 310 4.88 12.41 2.31
C TRP A 310 4.91 11.81 0.91
N ASP A 311 6.05 11.28 0.48
CA ASP A 311 6.18 10.61 -0.81
C ASP A 311 5.54 9.21 -0.78
N HIS A 312 5.57 8.52 0.36
CA HIS A 312 4.74 7.32 0.54
C HIS A 312 3.25 7.62 0.38
N VAL A 313 2.77 8.70 1.02
CA VAL A 313 1.36 9.12 0.93
C VAL A 313 1.00 9.50 -0.50
N ARG A 314 1.89 10.23 -1.19
CA ARG A 314 1.68 10.59 -2.59
C ARG A 314 1.64 9.37 -3.50
N ALA A 315 2.52 8.39 -3.33
CA ALA A 315 2.48 7.15 -4.10
C ALA A 315 1.12 6.44 -3.96
N GLN A 316 0.60 6.35 -2.72
CA GLN A 316 -0.74 5.79 -2.47
C GLN A 316 -1.82 6.57 -3.22
N ALA A 317 -1.77 7.90 -3.17
CA ALA A 317 -2.76 8.75 -3.82
C ALA A 317 -2.73 8.64 -5.35
N GLU A 318 -1.54 8.62 -5.96
CA GLU A 318 -1.40 8.54 -7.42
C GLU A 318 -1.95 7.23 -7.98
N ILE A 319 -1.70 6.11 -7.29
CA ILE A 319 -2.29 4.81 -7.63
C ILE A 319 -3.79 4.81 -7.35
N GLY A 320 -4.20 5.31 -6.18
CA GLY A 320 -5.58 5.31 -5.70
C GLY A 320 -6.56 6.08 -6.59
N LYS A 321 -6.09 7.00 -7.45
CA LYS A 321 -6.93 7.67 -8.47
C LYS A 321 -7.61 6.68 -9.41
N TRP A 322 -6.96 5.55 -9.72
CA TRP A 322 -7.46 4.59 -10.71
C TRP A 322 -8.07 3.34 -10.10
N ILE A 323 -7.92 3.11 -8.81
CA ILE A 323 -8.40 1.90 -8.14
C ILE A 323 -9.89 2.02 -7.78
N CYS A 324 -10.69 1.01 -8.15
CA CYS A 324 -12.13 0.98 -7.86
C CYS A 324 -12.43 0.93 -6.36
N ALA A 325 -11.85 -0.06 -5.67
CA ALA A 325 -12.00 -0.29 -4.23
C ALA A 325 -11.07 0.65 -3.45
N ALA A 326 -10.14 0.17 -2.63
CA ALA A 326 -9.15 1.01 -1.95
C ALA A 326 -7.73 0.44 -2.08
N THR A 327 -6.81 1.02 -1.33
CA THR A 327 -5.39 0.68 -1.39
C THR A 327 -4.85 0.50 0.00
N SER A 328 -4.38 -0.71 0.30
CA SER A 328 -3.56 -1.00 1.46
C SER A 328 -2.11 -0.62 1.15
N LYS A 329 -1.63 0.41 1.84
CA LYS A 329 -0.23 0.80 1.87
C LYS A 329 0.17 1.21 3.27
N THR A 330 1.34 0.77 3.68
CA THR A 330 2.00 1.17 4.92
C THR A 330 2.84 2.41 4.66
N ILE A 331 2.51 3.50 5.34
CA ILE A 331 3.35 4.69 5.40
C ILE A 331 4.41 4.45 6.48
N ASN A 332 5.54 3.89 6.07
CA ASN A 332 6.67 3.63 6.96
C ASN A 332 7.31 4.96 7.36
N MET A 333 7.57 5.12 8.66
CA MET A 333 8.19 6.32 9.20
C MET A 333 9.32 5.95 10.17
N PRO A 334 10.46 6.66 10.12
CA PRO A 334 11.54 6.45 11.09
C PRO A 334 11.12 6.74 12.53
N ASN A 335 11.81 6.16 13.51
CA ASN A 335 11.45 6.26 14.93
C ASN A 335 11.39 7.70 15.51
N TRP A 336 12.08 8.66 14.88
CA TRP A 336 12.22 10.04 15.33
C TRP A 336 11.08 10.95 14.87
N VAL A 337 10.18 10.50 13.99
CA VAL A 337 9.05 11.34 13.56
C VAL A 337 8.16 11.68 14.76
N ALA A 338 7.56 12.87 14.73
CA ALA A 338 6.71 13.37 15.78
C ALA A 338 5.24 12.91 15.59
N PRO A 339 4.41 12.97 16.64
CA PRO A 339 2.95 12.80 16.49
C PRO A 339 2.33 13.79 15.48
N GLU A 340 2.91 15.00 15.35
CA GLU A 340 2.49 16.00 14.36
C GLU A 340 2.67 15.50 12.92
N ASP A 341 3.75 14.76 12.64
CA ASP A 341 3.99 14.16 11.32
C ASP A 341 2.92 13.12 10.97
N ILE A 342 2.48 12.32 11.96
CA ILE A 342 1.40 11.35 11.78
C ILE A 342 0.10 12.06 11.42
N LYS A 343 -0.23 13.15 12.14
CA LYS A 343 -1.39 13.98 11.84
C LYS A 343 -1.30 14.58 10.44
N ASN A 344 -0.14 15.12 10.07
CA ASN A 344 0.08 15.69 8.75
C ASN A 344 -0.02 14.65 7.64
N ALA A 345 0.41 13.40 7.87
CA ALA A 345 0.19 12.29 6.95
C ALA A 345 -1.30 12.00 6.74
N PHE A 346 -2.10 11.98 7.81
CA PHE A 346 -3.55 11.81 7.71
C PHE A 346 -4.20 12.95 6.94
N LEU A 347 -3.83 14.21 7.23
CA LEU A 347 -4.37 15.37 6.53
C LEU A 347 -3.97 15.37 5.05
N LEU A 348 -2.73 15.02 4.73
CA LEU A 348 -2.24 14.94 3.37
C LEU A 348 -2.99 13.86 2.58
N ALA A 349 -3.14 12.66 3.14
CA ALA A 349 -3.88 11.56 2.49
C ALA A 349 -5.34 11.94 2.22
N TYR A 350 -6.00 12.56 3.20
CA TYR A 350 -7.37 13.07 3.00
C TYR A 350 -7.45 14.08 1.85
N LYS A 351 -6.56 15.08 1.84
CA LYS A 351 -6.53 16.16 0.83
C LYS A 351 -6.17 15.67 -0.56
N LEU A 352 -5.37 14.61 -0.65
CA LEU A 352 -5.03 13.93 -1.90
C LEU A 352 -6.11 12.97 -2.40
N GLY A 353 -7.18 12.76 -1.63
CA GLY A 353 -8.30 11.91 -2.04
C GLY A 353 -8.14 10.43 -1.71
N CYS A 354 -7.17 10.04 -0.88
CA CYS A 354 -7.06 8.66 -0.41
C CYS A 354 -8.34 8.26 0.34
N LYS A 355 -8.76 6.99 0.19
CA LYS A 355 -9.92 6.42 0.90
C LYS A 355 -9.60 6.03 2.34
N GLY A 356 -8.34 5.71 2.62
CA GLY A 356 -7.81 5.45 3.96
C GLY A 356 -6.29 5.50 3.98
N ILE A 357 -5.71 5.39 5.17
CA ILE A 357 -4.26 5.45 5.39
C ILE A 357 -3.88 4.65 6.65
N THR A 358 -2.77 3.93 6.56
CA THR A 358 -2.14 3.25 7.70
C THR A 358 -0.70 3.75 7.84
N VAL A 359 -0.34 4.19 9.04
CA VAL A 359 1.00 4.68 9.34
C VAL A 359 1.69 3.72 10.28
N TYR A 360 2.94 3.41 10.00
CA TYR A 360 3.78 2.60 10.87
C TYR A 360 5.07 3.35 11.16
N ARG A 361 5.16 3.91 12.38
CA ARG A 361 6.43 4.46 12.88
C ARG A 361 7.28 3.33 13.46
N ASP A 362 8.55 3.30 13.09
CA ASP A 362 9.50 2.36 13.66
C ASP A 362 9.59 2.52 15.19
N GLY A 363 9.48 1.41 15.93
CA GLY A 363 9.36 1.41 17.40
C GLY A 363 7.95 1.60 17.98
N SER A 364 6.88 1.61 17.16
CA SER A 364 5.49 1.66 17.67
C SER A 364 4.95 0.32 18.19
N LYS A 365 5.60 -0.80 17.86
CA LYS A 365 5.24 -2.14 18.37
C LYS A 365 6.46 -2.79 19.05
N ALA A 366 6.22 -3.47 20.17
CA ALA A 366 7.29 -4.10 20.98
C ALA A 366 7.92 -5.34 20.31
N LYS A 367 7.19 -6.00 19.39
CA LYS A 367 7.69 -7.07 18.50
C LYS A 367 7.35 -6.68 17.07
N GLN A 368 8.35 -6.73 16.20
CA GLN A 368 8.22 -6.45 14.78
C GLN A 368 8.30 -7.75 13.98
N VAL A 369 7.53 -7.84 12.88
CA VAL A 369 7.56 -9.02 11.98
C VAL A 369 8.84 -8.99 11.13
N LEU A 370 9.23 -7.78 10.69
CA LEU A 370 10.50 -7.50 10.03
C LEU A 370 11.42 -6.82 11.05
N TYR A 371 12.59 -7.41 11.30
CA TYR A 371 13.58 -6.81 12.19
C TYR A 371 14.51 -5.91 11.38
N SER A 372 14.51 -4.62 11.71
CA SER A 372 15.65 -3.76 11.34
C SER A 372 16.89 -4.18 12.15
N PRO A 373 18.11 -4.06 11.58
CA PRO A 373 19.36 -4.28 12.30
C PRO A 373 19.51 -3.41 13.56
N PRO A 374 20.51 -3.72 14.43
CA PRO A 374 20.62 -3.18 15.78
C PRO A 374 20.59 -1.64 15.91
N ALA A 375 20.29 -1.20 17.13
CA ALA A 375 19.98 0.17 17.50
C ALA A 375 21.04 1.25 17.16
N GLU A 376 22.25 0.89 16.76
CA GLU A 376 23.32 1.84 16.41
C GLU A 376 23.10 2.55 15.07
N VAL A 377 22.27 1.99 14.17
CA VAL A 377 21.88 2.65 12.90
C VAL A 377 20.79 3.73 13.12
N ARG A 378 20.18 3.78 14.31
CA ARG A 378 19.00 4.62 14.63
C ARG A 378 19.29 6.12 14.80
N ASN A 379 20.56 6.55 14.78
CA ASN A 379 20.96 7.93 15.04
C ASN A 379 21.30 8.78 13.79
N ARG A 380 21.05 8.27 12.57
CA ARG A 380 21.42 8.99 11.34
C ARG A 380 20.27 9.81 10.75
N GLN A 381 19.81 10.84 11.47
CA GLN A 381 18.79 11.78 10.97
C GLN A 381 19.19 12.46 9.63
N LYS A 382 20.49 12.59 9.33
CA LYS A 382 21.00 13.30 8.13
C LYS A 382 21.31 12.42 6.91
N GLU A 383 21.46 11.10 7.06
CA GLU A 383 21.95 10.21 5.99
C GLU A 383 20.92 9.18 5.51
N VAL A 384 19.82 9.00 6.25
CA VAL A 384 18.86 7.92 6.00
C VAL A 384 17.84 8.28 4.93
N MET A 385 17.29 9.50 4.92
CA MET A 385 16.28 9.87 3.93
C MET A 385 16.88 10.45 2.66
N ARG A 386 16.48 9.89 1.52
CA ARG A 386 16.83 10.39 0.20
C ARG A 386 15.74 11.32 -0.32
N LEU A 387 16.03 12.61 -0.25
CA LEU A 387 15.20 13.65 -0.87
C LEU A 387 15.47 13.68 -2.37
N ILE A 388 14.54 13.13 -3.14
CA ILE A 388 14.52 13.26 -4.59
C ILE A 388 13.64 14.46 -4.93
N LYS A 389 14.13 15.35 -5.81
CA LYS A 389 13.37 16.53 -6.21
C LYS A 389 12.06 16.10 -6.86
N ASN A 390 10.95 16.50 -6.25
CA ASN A 390 9.59 16.23 -6.71
C ASN A 390 8.66 17.36 -6.23
N LYS A 391 7.38 17.30 -6.64
CA LYS A 391 6.35 18.30 -6.35
C LYS A 391 5.60 18.06 -5.04
N THR A 392 5.94 17.04 -4.25
CA THR A 392 5.15 16.66 -3.08
C THR A 392 5.12 17.76 -2.03
N LEU A 393 6.28 18.38 -1.77
CA LEU A 393 6.38 19.50 -0.81
C LEU A 393 5.60 20.74 -1.28
N GLU A 394 5.57 21.00 -2.59
CA GLU A 394 4.76 22.09 -3.17
C GLU A 394 3.26 21.81 -2.98
N ILE A 395 2.84 20.55 -3.15
CA ILE A 395 1.46 20.11 -2.92
C ILE A 395 1.07 20.26 -1.44
N MET A 396 1.94 19.83 -0.52
CA MET A 396 1.72 20.02 0.92
C MET A 396 1.54 21.50 1.29
N LYS A 397 2.42 22.36 0.76
CA LYS A 397 2.33 23.81 0.98
C LYS A 397 1.02 24.39 0.45
N LYS A 398 0.52 23.94 -0.71
CA LYS A 398 -0.79 24.35 -1.26
C LYS A 398 -1.95 23.94 -0.34
N PHE A 399 -1.83 22.84 0.39
CA PHE A 399 -2.81 22.41 1.38
C PHE A 399 -2.64 23.05 2.76
N GLY A 400 -1.64 23.92 2.94
CA GLY A 400 -1.33 24.53 4.23
C GLY A 400 -0.79 23.52 5.25
N ILE A 401 -0.19 22.42 4.77
CA ILE A 401 0.46 21.42 5.61
C ILE A 401 1.92 21.80 5.72
N GLU A 402 2.39 22.04 6.95
CA GLU A 402 3.77 22.40 7.20
C GLU A 402 4.70 21.24 6.87
N VAL A 403 5.80 21.57 6.19
CA VAL A 403 6.88 20.61 5.96
C VAL A 403 7.57 20.41 7.30
N PRO A 404 7.83 19.15 7.71
CA PRO A 404 8.55 18.90 8.95
C PRO A 404 9.86 19.69 8.93
N GLN A 405 10.11 20.47 9.99
CA GLN A 405 11.45 20.99 10.21
C GLN A 405 12.32 19.77 10.53
N PHE A 406 13.01 19.26 9.51
CA PHE A 406 14.28 18.57 9.76
C PHE A 406 15.09 19.51 10.66
N TRP A 407 15.97 19.01 11.52
CA TRP A 407 16.81 19.85 12.39
C TRP A 407 16.07 20.43 13.62
N ASN A 408 15.76 19.61 14.64
CA ASN A 408 15.80 19.98 16.09
C ASN A 408 15.11 18.98 17.04
N TYR A 409 15.07 17.67 16.75
CA TYR A 409 14.79 16.69 17.81
C TYR A 409 16.10 16.28 18.49
N GLU A 410 16.70 17.21 19.25
CA GLU A 410 17.68 16.90 20.30
C GLU A 410 17.01 16.60 21.65
N GLU A 411 15.69 16.74 21.75
CA GLU A 411 14.99 16.36 22.98
C GLU A 411 14.99 14.84 23.15
N GLU A 412 15.56 14.41 24.28
CA GLU A 412 15.57 13.04 24.74
C GLU A 412 14.19 12.41 24.60
N ILE A 413 14.02 11.56 23.59
CA ILE A 413 12.87 10.66 23.48
C ILE A 413 12.84 9.88 24.81
N PRO A 414 11.76 9.96 25.61
CA PRO A 414 11.67 9.20 26.84
C PRO A 414 11.81 7.73 26.46
N ARG A 415 12.95 7.13 26.82
CA ARG A 415 13.14 5.68 26.72
C ARG A 415 12.13 5.05 27.65
N GLY A 416 10.96 4.72 27.13
CA GLY A 416 9.99 3.88 27.81
C GLY A 416 10.72 2.60 28.20
N LYS A 417 11.04 2.45 29.49
CA LYS A 417 11.59 1.21 30.02
C LYS A 417 10.56 0.14 29.68
N LEU A 418 10.92 -0.81 28.83
CA LEU A 418 10.16 -2.04 28.60
C LEU A 418 9.92 -2.69 29.96
N LYS A 419 8.75 -2.44 30.55
CA LYS A 419 8.35 -3.10 31.79
C LYS A 419 8.08 -4.55 31.46
N LYS A 420 8.62 -5.46 32.29
CA LYS A 420 8.28 -6.88 32.26
C LYS A 420 6.76 -7.01 32.29
N VAL A 421 6.21 -7.77 31.35
CA VAL A 421 4.77 -8.02 31.21
C VAL A 421 4.31 -8.81 32.44
N GLU A 422 3.59 -8.16 33.34
CA GLU A 422 2.76 -8.86 34.33
C GLU A 422 1.54 -9.47 33.62
N LYS A 423 1.24 -10.74 33.88
CA LYS A 423 0.05 -11.41 33.31
C LYS A 423 -1.21 -10.59 33.66
N ASN A 424 -2.04 -10.35 32.65
CA ASN A 424 -3.37 -9.69 32.74
C ASN A 424 -3.40 -8.16 32.95
N ARG A 425 -2.32 -7.43 32.65
CA ARG A 425 -2.34 -5.96 32.58
C ARG A 425 -1.73 -5.45 31.29
N CYS A 426 -2.28 -4.34 30.77
CA CYS A 426 -1.76 -3.63 29.62
C CYS A 426 -0.31 -3.20 29.90
N PRO A 427 0.66 -3.57 29.04
CA PRO A 427 2.07 -3.25 29.27
C PRO A 427 2.37 -1.75 29.13
N GLU A 428 1.50 -1.00 28.46
CA GLU A 428 1.63 0.45 28.26
C GLU A 428 1.06 1.26 29.44
N CYS A 429 -0.20 1.04 29.81
CA CYS A 429 -0.88 1.87 30.82
C CYS A 429 -1.14 1.16 32.16
N GLY A 430 -0.82 -0.14 32.27
CA GLY A 430 -1.09 -0.95 33.47
C GLY A 430 -2.56 -1.32 33.67
N SER A 431 -3.46 -0.93 32.76
CA SER A 431 -4.88 -1.25 32.84
C SER A 431 -5.16 -2.75 32.78
N SER A 432 -6.10 -3.24 33.58
CA SER A 432 -6.62 -4.60 33.50
C SER A 432 -7.70 -4.79 32.44
N ARG A 433 -8.13 -3.73 31.73
CA ARG A 433 -9.18 -3.78 30.70
C ARG A 433 -8.62 -4.19 29.34
N LEU A 434 -8.16 -5.44 29.26
CA LEU A 434 -7.75 -6.09 28.02
C LEU A 434 -8.91 -6.91 27.46
N VAL A 435 -9.19 -6.79 26.16
CA VAL A 435 -10.19 -7.57 25.43
C VAL A 435 -9.54 -8.24 24.24
N GLU A 436 -9.97 -9.46 23.93
CA GLU A 436 -9.55 -10.19 22.74
C GLU A 436 -10.61 -10.03 21.65
N GLU A 437 -10.22 -9.44 20.52
CA GLU A 437 -11.12 -9.16 19.40
C GLU A 437 -10.38 -9.44 18.10
N SER A 438 -10.97 -10.27 17.24
CA SER A 438 -10.43 -10.64 15.92
C SER A 438 -9.00 -11.19 15.95
N GLY A 439 -8.64 -11.99 16.96
CA GLY A 439 -7.28 -12.54 17.12
C GLY A 439 -6.24 -11.54 17.65
N CYS A 440 -6.68 -10.38 18.14
CA CYS A 440 -5.84 -9.36 18.74
C CYS A 440 -6.26 -9.06 20.17
N LEU A 441 -5.29 -9.00 21.08
CA LEU A 441 -5.48 -8.53 22.45
C LEU A 441 -5.36 -7.00 22.46
N LYS A 442 -6.44 -6.28 22.77
CA LYS A 442 -6.54 -4.81 22.80
C LYS A 442 -6.76 -4.29 24.22
N CYS A 443 -6.16 -3.15 24.57
CA CYS A 443 -6.45 -2.40 25.78
C CYS A 443 -7.51 -1.33 25.52
N LEU A 444 -8.62 -1.38 26.27
CA LEU A 444 -9.72 -0.43 26.14
C LEU A 444 -9.39 0.97 26.67
N ASP A 445 -8.31 1.13 27.44
CA ASP A 445 -7.96 2.41 28.07
C ASP A 445 -6.91 3.21 27.29
N CYS A 446 -5.94 2.54 26.66
CA CYS A 446 -4.87 3.22 25.95
C CYS A 446 -4.71 2.78 24.48
N GLY A 447 -5.56 1.89 23.98
CA GLY A 447 -5.53 1.42 22.59
C GLY A 447 -4.35 0.49 22.25
N TRP A 448 -3.53 0.10 23.23
CA TRP A 448 -2.45 -0.87 23.01
C TRP A 448 -3.04 -2.17 22.45
N SER A 449 -2.44 -2.72 21.40
CA SER A 449 -2.87 -4.01 20.86
C SER A 449 -1.71 -4.90 20.45
N VAL A 450 -1.90 -6.21 20.58
CA VAL A 450 -1.01 -7.22 20.02
C VAL A 450 -1.85 -8.30 19.34
N CYS A 451 -1.61 -8.55 18.06
CA CYS A 451 -2.26 -9.62 17.32
C CYS A 451 -1.41 -10.88 17.41
N THR A 452 -2.01 -12.01 17.76
CA THR A 452 -1.38 -13.31 17.54
C THR A 452 -1.42 -13.57 16.05
N ILE A 453 -0.27 -13.42 15.41
CA ILE A 453 -0.04 -13.89 14.05
C ILE A 453 -0.14 -15.41 14.11
N ALA A 454 -1.15 -15.98 13.45
CA ALA A 454 -1.18 -17.39 13.09
C ALA A 454 -0.27 -17.61 11.87
#